data_AF-A0A7Y0SG13-F1
#
_entry.id   AF-A0A7Y0SG13-F1
#
_cell.length_a   1.000
_cell.length_b   1.000
_cell.length_c   1.000
_cell.angle_alpha   90.00
_cell.angle_beta   90.00
_cell.angle_gamma   90.00
#
_symmetry.space_group_name_H-M   'P 1'
#
loop_
_entity.id
_entity.type
_entity.pdbx_description
1 polymer ?
#
loop_
_entity_poly.entity_id
_entity_poly.type
_entity_poly.pdbx_seq_one_letter_code
_entity_poly.pdbx_strand_id
1 'polypeptide(L)'
;EGYLLTFGIVPNKPETGYGYIKKGQSFSGVYQVEQFVEKPDIARAQGYFESGEYYWNSGMFLFKASRYLEELKTHRPDIFEACDKA
;
A
#
# COMPACT_ATOMS: atom_id res chain seq x y z
N GLU A 1 12.36 -15.24 0.69
CA GLU A 1 11.04 -14.65 0.34
C GLU A 1 10.46 -13.91 1.53
N GLY A 2 9.98 -12.69 1.30
CA GLY A 2 9.26 -11.92 2.29
C GLY A 2 8.53 -10.78 1.60
N TYR A 3 7.20 -10.79 1.74
CA TYR A 3 6.32 -9.78 1.17
C TYR A 3 6.29 -8.53 2.05
N LEU A 4 5.96 -7.39 1.44
CA LEU A 4 5.56 -6.18 2.14
C LEU A 4 4.04 -6.19 2.21
N LEU A 5 3.49 -6.31 3.42
CA LEU A 5 2.05 -6.31 3.65
C LEU A 5 1.57 -4.93 4.08
N THR A 6 0.36 -4.58 3.64
CA THR A 6 -0.44 -3.47 4.16
C THR A 6 -1.83 -3.99 4.50
N PHE A 7 -2.57 -3.24 5.32
CA PHE A 7 -3.90 -3.59 5.79
C PHE A 7 -4.94 -2.68 5.14
N GLY A 8 -5.89 -3.29 4.42
CA GLY A 8 -6.99 -2.60 3.78
C GLY A 8 -8.19 -2.44 4.72
N ILE A 9 -8.77 -1.25 4.78
CA ILE A 9 -10.05 -0.98 5.45
C ILE A 9 -11.14 -0.87 4.38
N VAL A 10 -12.29 -1.50 4.60
CA VAL A 10 -13.45 -1.38 3.71
C VAL A 10 -13.94 0.07 3.70
N PRO A 11 -13.90 0.77 2.55
CA PRO A 11 -14.36 2.15 2.47
C PRO A 11 -15.87 2.25 2.73
N ASN A 12 -16.31 3.29 3.44
CA ASN A 12 -17.73 3.59 3.62
C ASN A 12 -18.17 4.91 2.95
N LYS A 13 -17.22 5.63 2.34
CA LYS A 13 -17.43 6.86 1.56
C LYS A 13 -16.23 7.09 0.62
N PRO A 14 -16.34 7.97 -0.38
CA PRO A 14 -15.17 8.53 -1.06
C PRO A 14 -14.38 9.45 -0.10
N GLU A 15 -13.11 9.20 0.13
CA GLU A 15 -12.26 10.00 1.03
C GLU A 15 -10.95 10.36 0.34
N THR A 16 -10.63 11.64 0.19
CA THR A 16 -9.42 12.08 -0.53
C THR A 16 -8.19 12.14 0.38
N GLY A 17 -8.38 12.10 1.70
CA GLY A 17 -7.29 12.11 2.67
C GLY A 17 -6.54 10.78 2.82
N TYR A 18 -7.05 9.69 2.24
CA TYR A 18 -6.50 8.34 2.40
C TYR A 18 -5.86 7.80 1.12
N GLY A 19 -4.92 6.87 1.31
CA GLY A 19 -4.47 6.00 0.23
C GLY A 19 -5.52 4.95 -0.09
N TYR A 20 -5.53 4.48 -1.35
CA TYR A 20 -6.39 3.41 -1.85
C TYR A 20 -5.53 2.26 -2.37
N ILE A 21 -5.95 1.04 -2.07
CA ILE A 21 -5.31 -0.21 -2.46
C ILE A 21 -6.30 -0.98 -3.33
N LYS A 22 -5.98 -1.19 -4.61
CA LYS A 22 -6.75 -2.09 -5.47
C LYS A 22 -6.37 -3.53 -5.13
N LYS A 23 -7.35 -4.35 -4.71
CA LYS A 23 -7.08 -5.79 -4.54
C LYS A 23 -6.87 -6.43 -5.90
N GLY A 24 -5.82 -7.22 -6.02
CA GLY A 24 -5.58 -8.11 -7.14
C GLY A 24 -6.03 -9.53 -6.82
N GLN A 25 -5.27 -10.50 -7.30
CA GLN A 25 -5.59 -11.92 -7.10
C GLN A 25 -5.49 -12.31 -5.62
N SER A 26 -6.44 -13.15 -5.19
CA SER A 26 -6.38 -13.75 -3.85
C SER A 26 -5.26 -14.79 -3.79
N PHE A 27 -4.53 -14.80 -2.68
CA PHE A 27 -3.46 -15.73 -2.39
C PHE A 27 -3.46 -16.05 -0.90
N SER A 28 -3.79 -17.30 -0.53
CA SER A 28 -3.64 -17.81 0.84
C SER A 28 -4.23 -16.92 1.95
N GLY A 29 -5.43 -16.37 1.76
CA GLY A 29 -6.09 -15.51 2.74
C GLY A 29 -5.68 -14.04 2.72
N VAL A 30 -4.80 -13.64 1.78
CA VAL A 30 -4.48 -12.25 1.46
C VAL A 30 -4.79 -11.95 -0.01
N TYR A 31 -4.63 -10.70 -0.43
CA TYR A 31 -4.70 -10.29 -1.83
C TYR A 31 -3.36 -9.68 -2.24
N GLN A 32 -2.93 -9.96 -3.47
CA GLN A 32 -1.87 -9.16 -4.08
C GLN A 32 -2.35 -7.72 -4.25
N VAL A 33 -1.46 -6.75 -4.04
CA VAL A 33 -1.77 -5.34 -4.33
C VAL A 33 -1.57 -5.13 -5.82
N GLU A 34 -2.66 -4.91 -6.56
CA GLU A 34 -2.58 -4.59 -7.99
C GLU A 34 -2.14 -3.14 -8.20
N GLN A 35 -2.63 -2.24 -7.34
CA GLN A 35 -2.30 -0.82 -7.42
C GLN A 35 -2.37 -0.16 -6.04
N PHE A 36 -1.43 0.75 -5.79
CA PHE A 36 -1.42 1.62 -4.62
C PHE A 36 -1.51 3.07 -5.09
N VAL A 37 -2.51 3.81 -4.59
CA VAL A 37 -2.76 5.22 -4.97
C VAL A 37 -2.87 6.06 -3.71
N GLU A 38 -1.94 6.99 -3.51
CA GLU A 38 -1.97 7.87 -2.34
C GLU A 38 -2.82 9.12 -2.62
N LYS A 39 -3.84 9.37 -1.79
CA LYS A 39 -4.63 10.61 -1.75
C LYS A 39 -5.15 11.06 -3.12
N PRO A 40 -6.02 10.27 -3.77
CA PRO A 40 -6.59 10.63 -5.06
C PRO A 40 -7.48 11.88 -4.97
N ASP A 41 -7.72 12.52 -6.11
CA ASP A 41 -8.78 13.52 -6.22
C ASP A 41 -10.18 12.89 -6.00
N ILE A 42 -11.19 13.76 -5.81
CA ILE A 42 -12.55 13.31 -5.49
C ILE A 42 -13.20 12.47 -6.60
N ALA A 43 -12.90 12.75 -7.87
CA ALA A 43 -13.48 12.01 -8.99
C ALA A 43 -12.95 10.56 -9.03
N ARG A 44 -11.65 10.39 -8.79
CA ARG A 44 -11.02 9.07 -8.67
C ARG A 44 -11.47 8.34 -7.40
N ALA A 45 -11.54 9.03 -6.27
CA ALA A 45 -12.02 8.45 -5.01
C ALA A 45 -13.46 7.93 -5.14
N GLN A 46 -14.33 8.67 -5.85
CA GLN A 46 -15.68 8.24 -6.17
C GLN A 46 -15.68 6.96 -7.01
N GLY A 47 -14.92 6.93 -8.10
CA GLY A 47 -14.81 5.74 -8.95
C GLY A 47 -14.27 4.53 -8.20
N TYR A 48 -13.30 4.72 -7.31
CA TYR A 48 -12.77 3.64 -6.47
C TYR A 48 -13.81 3.12 -5.48
N PHE A 49 -14.56 4.02 -4.82
CA PHE A 49 -15.63 3.66 -3.91
C PHE A 49 -16.74 2.88 -4.62
N GLU A 50 -17.20 3.37 -5.77
CA GLU A 50 -18.27 2.74 -6.57
C GLU A 50 -17.87 1.38 -7.13
N SER A 51 -16.59 1.19 -7.49
CA SER A 51 -16.11 -0.09 -8.02
C SER A 51 -16.19 -1.25 -7.02
N GLY A 52 -16.08 -0.96 -5.70
CA GLY A 52 -15.94 -1.99 -4.67
C GLY A 52 -14.63 -2.82 -4.75
N GLU A 53 -13.70 -2.45 -5.62
CA GLU A 53 -12.41 -3.14 -5.83
C GLU A 53 -11.27 -2.58 -4.98
N TYR A 54 -11.49 -1.43 -4.34
CA TYR A 54 -10.47 -0.74 -3.56
C TYR A 54 -10.77 -0.76 -2.06
N TYR A 55 -9.69 -0.76 -1.30
CA TYR A 55 -9.68 -0.61 0.15
C TYR A 55 -8.91 0.65 0.51
N TRP A 56 -9.23 1.28 1.64
CA TRP A 56 -8.36 2.33 2.17
C TRP A 56 -7.09 1.72 2.74
N ASN A 57 -5.95 2.34 2.47
CA ASN A 57 -4.69 2.05 3.15
C ASN A 57 -4.78 2.52 4.60
N SER A 58 -4.62 1.61 5.57
CA SER A 58 -4.68 1.96 6.99
C SER A 58 -3.42 2.70 7.50
N GLY A 59 -2.35 2.74 6.70
CA GLY A 59 -1.04 3.24 7.12
C GLY A 59 -0.24 2.25 7.98
N MET A 60 -0.76 1.04 8.22
CA MET A 60 -0.03 -0.03 8.91
C MET A 60 0.66 -0.94 7.89
N PHE A 61 1.89 -1.34 8.19
CA PHE A 61 2.67 -2.22 7.34
C PHE A 61 3.29 -3.35 8.15
N LEU A 62 3.48 -4.50 7.52
CA LEU A 62 4.20 -5.64 8.08
C LEU A 62 5.18 -6.18 7.06
N PHE A 63 6.45 -6.24 7.44
CA PHE A 63 7.52 -6.76 6.60
C PHE A 63 8.71 -7.19 7.46
N LYS A 64 9.57 -8.04 6.88
CA LYS A 64 10.88 -8.32 7.46
C LYS A 64 11.78 -7.09 7.28
N ALA A 65 12.54 -6.72 8.31
CA ALA A 65 13.46 -5.58 8.26
C ALA A 65 14.45 -5.69 7.08
N SER A 66 15.04 -6.87 6.86
CA SER A 66 15.95 -7.12 5.75
C SER A 66 15.31 -6.87 4.38
N ARG A 67 14.05 -7.29 4.19
CA ARG A 67 13.31 -7.07 2.94
C ARG A 67 13.02 -5.60 2.71
N TYR A 68 12.65 -4.86 3.75
CA TYR A 68 12.41 -3.42 3.61
C TYR A 68 13.69 -2.66 3.25
N LEU A 69 14.83 -3.03 3.84
CA LEU A 69 16.13 -2.46 3.48
C LEU A 69 16.53 -2.76 2.02
N GLU A 70 16.24 -3.96 1.51
CA GLU A 70 16.45 -4.32 0.09
C GLU A 70 15.62 -3.43 -0.86
N GLU A 71 14.34 -3.18 -0.53
CA GLU A 71 13.48 -2.29 -1.32
C GLU A 71 13.96 -0.82 -1.24
N LEU A 72 14.36 -0.35 -0.05
CA LEU A 72 14.93 0.99 0.12
C LEU A 72 16.20 1.18 -0.73
N LYS A 73 17.11 0.20 -0.74
CA LYS A 73 18.33 0.28 -1.56
C LYS A 73 18.03 0.49 -3.04
N THR A 74 16.92 -0.07 -3.53
CA THR A 74 16.50 0.03 -4.93
C THR A 74 15.75 1.33 -5.22
N HIS A 75 14.83 1.73 -4.34
CA HIS A 75 13.87 2.81 -4.62
C HIS A 75 14.22 4.15 -3.96
N ARG A 76 14.92 4.13 -2.83
CA ARG A 76 15.34 5.29 -2.02
C ARG A 76 16.73 5.06 -1.40
N PRO A 77 17.78 4.98 -2.23
CA PRO A 77 19.14 4.69 -1.75
C PRO A 77 19.63 5.71 -0.72
N ASP A 78 19.16 6.95 -0.79
CA ASP A 78 19.44 8.01 0.18
C ASP A 78 18.96 7.65 1.60
N ILE A 79 17.78 7.06 1.73
CA ILE A 79 17.25 6.58 3.02
C ILE A 79 17.99 5.32 3.46
N PHE A 80 18.26 4.40 2.53
CA PHE A 80 19.02 3.19 2.83
C PHE A 80 20.39 3.52 3.44
N GLU A 81 21.14 4.42 2.83
CA GLU A 81 22.45 4.83 3.34
C GLU A 81 22.38 5.48 4.74
N ALA A 82 21.32 6.23 5.02
CA ALA A 82 21.13 6.81 6.35
C ALA A 82 20.83 5.72 7.40
N CYS A 83 20.08 4.69 7.05
CA CYS A 83 19.81 3.54 7.93
C CYS A 83 21.04 2.64 8.14
N ASP A 84 21.84 2.41 7.11
CA ASP A 84 23.03 1.54 7.16
C ASP A 84 24.17 2.15 8.00
N LYS A 85 24.22 3.48 8.08
CA LYS A 85 25.22 4.22 8.87
C LYS A 85 24.83 4.41 10.35
N ALA A 86 23.60 4.05 10.75
CA ALA A 86 23.07 4.25 12.10
C ALA A 86 23.49 3.11 13.04
#